data_AF-A0A8T1VZ11-F1
#
_entry.id   AF-A0A8T1VZ11-F1
#
_cell.length_a   1.000
_cell.length_b   1.000
_cell.length_c   1.000
_cell.angle_alpha   90.00
_cell.angle_beta   90.00
_cell.angle_gamma   90.00
#
_symmetry.space_group_name_H-M   'P 1'
#
loop_
_entity.id
_entity.type
_entity.pdbx_description
1 polymer ?
#
loop_
_entity_poly.entity_id
_entity_poly.type
_entity_poly.pdbx_seq_one_letter_code
_entity_poly.pdbx_strand_id
1 'polypeptide(L)'
;MGVIHPDWWIVETTLDGTLVPRSNPARSAVIMQILSGLSKLKKCGRTPKRASPMSLVILTMMIAFLESDSILMRPMCVWFSAVSAHCFYSMYGINEVLLMKIGDIQLGLQLKSHKTATEIRFGCFVIRDYKTDHDPLASRTYSLHHMPNEEWAVEALAFMERWFTYARTKLHHM
;
A
#
# COMPACT_ATOMS: atom_id res chain seq x y z
N MET A 1 -4.27 7.76 -44.69
CA MET A 1 -5.33 7.49 -43.69
C MET A 1 -6.06 6.23 -44.12
N GLY A 2 -5.81 5.09 -43.48
CA GLY A 2 -6.50 3.84 -43.75
C GLY A 2 -7.43 3.53 -42.60
N VAL A 3 -8.74 3.58 -42.85
CA VAL A 3 -9.79 3.25 -41.88
C VAL A 3 -9.72 1.77 -41.56
N ILE A 4 -9.49 1.41 -40.29
CA ILE A 4 -9.55 0.02 -39.83
C ILE A 4 -11.03 -0.35 -39.70
N HIS A 5 -11.53 -1.18 -40.61
CA HIS A 5 -12.88 -1.73 -40.55
C HIS A 5 -12.88 -2.97 -39.62
N PRO A 6 -13.79 -3.10 -38.64
CA PRO A 6 -13.62 -4.08 -37.56
C PRO A 6 -14.08 -5.52 -37.85
N ASP A 7 -14.50 -5.88 -39.07
CA ASP A 7 -15.29 -7.12 -39.27
C ASP A 7 -15.01 -7.85 -40.59
N TRP A 8 -13.78 -8.31 -40.81
CA TRP A 8 -13.55 -9.28 -41.89
C TRP A 8 -12.57 -10.37 -41.49
N TRP A 9 -13.01 -11.61 -41.65
CA TRP A 9 -12.18 -12.80 -41.50
C TRP A 9 -11.22 -12.85 -42.69
N ILE A 10 -9.98 -12.40 -42.50
CA ILE A 10 -8.94 -12.55 -43.51
C ILE A 10 -8.28 -13.91 -43.33
N VAL A 11 -8.42 -14.76 -44.35
CA VAL A 11 -7.65 -16.00 -44.47
C VAL A 11 -6.60 -15.76 -45.54
N GLU A 12 -5.34 -15.69 -45.14
CA GLU A 12 -4.20 -15.63 -46.07
C GLU A 12 -3.59 -17.02 -46.21
N THR A 13 -3.23 -17.36 -47.45
CA THR A 13 -2.52 -18.59 -47.77
C THR A 13 -1.03 -18.33 -47.69
N THR A 14 -0.34 -19.04 -46.79
CA THR A 14 1.13 -18.99 -46.70
C THR A 14 1.74 -19.67 -47.94
N LEU A 15 3.01 -19.39 -48.27
CA LEU A 15 3.71 -19.97 -49.43
C LEU A 15 3.71 -21.52 -49.46
N ASP A 16 3.52 -22.16 -48.29
CA ASP A 16 3.40 -23.61 -48.13
C ASP A 16 1.94 -24.14 -48.23
N GLY A 17 1.00 -23.33 -48.74
CA GLY A 17 -0.40 -23.71 -48.95
C GLY A 17 -1.26 -23.81 -47.69
N THR A 18 -0.71 -23.50 -46.51
CA THR A 18 -1.46 -23.57 -45.24
C THR A 18 -2.23 -22.28 -44.98
N LEU A 19 -3.53 -22.42 -44.76
CA LEU A 19 -4.46 -21.32 -44.46
C LEU A 19 -4.37 -20.95 -42.97
N VAL A 20 -3.95 -19.73 -42.65
CA VAL A 20 -3.89 -19.25 -41.26
C VAL A 20 -4.90 -18.10 -41.08
N PRO A 21 -5.92 -18.26 -40.21
CA PRO A 21 -6.89 -17.19 -39.96
C PRO A 21 -6.28 -16.11 -39.08
N ARG A 22 -6.06 -14.90 -39.63
CA ARG A 22 -5.50 -13.76 -38.88
C ARG A 22 -6.58 -12.74 -38.54
N SER A 23 -7.53 -13.17 -37.70
CA SER A 23 -8.39 -12.32 -36.85
C SER A 23 -9.29 -13.22 -36.01
N ASN A 24 -8.69 -13.88 -35.00
CA ASN A 24 -9.49 -14.62 -34.03
C ASN A 24 -9.98 -13.63 -32.94
N PRO A 25 -11.29 -13.31 -32.84
CA PRO A 25 -11.80 -12.44 -31.80
C PRO A 25 -11.45 -12.95 -30.39
N ALA A 26 -11.28 -14.27 -30.19
CA ALA A 26 -10.82 -14.82 -28.92
C ALA A 26 -9.39 -14.39 -28.51
N ARG A 27 -8.59 -13.86 -29.44
CA ARG A 27 -7.26 -13.27 -29.19
C ARG A 27 -7.27 -11.74 -29.19
N SER A 28 -8.44 -11.10 -29.38
CA SER A 28 -8.59 -9.65 -29.25
C SER A 28 -8.20 -9.21 -27.83
N ALA A 29 -7.46 -8.11 -27.72
CA ALA A 29 -7.02 -7.56 -26.43
C ALA A 29 -8.20 -7.34 -25.47
N VAL A 30 -9.35 -6.94 -26.01
CA VAL A 30 -10.59 -6.72 -25.25
C VAL A 30 -11.13 -8.02 -24.67
N ILE A 31 -11.18 -9.09 -25.48
CA ILE A 31 -11.68 -10.40 -25.04
C ILE A 31 -10.70 -11.05 -24.05
N MET A 32 -9.39 -10.90 -24.28
CA MET A 32 -8.37 -11.36 -23.32
C MET A 32 -8.45 -10.61 -21.99
N GLN A 33 -8.73 -9.30 -21.99
CA GLN A 33 -9.00 -8.53 -20.77
C GLN A 33 -10.23 -9.05 -20.03
N ILE A 34 -11.35 -9.26 -20.74
CA ILE A 34 -12.59 -9.79 -20.14
C ILE A 34 -12.35 -11.18 -19.54
N LEU A 35 -11.72 -12.10 -20.27
CA LEU A 35 -11.39 -13.44 -19.78
C LEU A 35 -10.44 -13.40 -18.58
N SER A 36 -9.46 -12.49 -18.59
CA SER A 36 -8.56 -12.29 -17.44
C SER A 36 -9.33 -11.77 -16.22
N GLY A 37 -10.28 -10.84 -16.40
CA GLY A 37 -11.17 -10.32 -15.37
C GLY A 37 -12.05 -11.42 -14.78
N LEU A 38 -12.68 -12.24 -15.63
CA LEU A 38 -13.49 -13.38 -15.22
C LEU A 38 -12.66 -14.44 -14.47
N SER A 39 -11.42 -14.69 -14.89
CA SER A 39 -10.51 -15.60 -14.18
C SER A 39 -10.11 -15.07 -12.80
N LYS A 40 -9.91 -13.76 -12.66
CA LYS A 40 -9.67 -13.09 -11.36
C LYS A 40 -10.89 -13.17 -10.47
N LEU A 41 -12.09 -12.97 -11.02
CA LEU A 41 -13.36 -13.08 -10.30
C LEU A 41 -13.60 -14.51 -9.81
N LYS A 42 -13.31 -15.52 -10.65
CA LYS A 42 -13.34 -16.95 -10.28
C LYS A 42 -12.30 -17.30 -9.21
N LYS A 43 -11.10 -16.71 -9.26
CA LYS A 43 -10.09 -16.81 -8.18
C LYS A 43 -10.53 -16.09 -6.91
N CYS A 44 -11.33 -15.03 -7.01
CA CYS A 44 -11.92 -14.33 -5.88
C CYS A 44 -13.04 -15.13 -5.20
N GLY A 45 -13.77 -15.98 -5.96
CA GLY A 45 -14.80 -16.89 -5.43
C GLY A 45 -14.25 -18.02 -4.56
N ARG A 46 -12.98 -18.42 -4.76
CA ARG A 46 -12.20 -19.06 -3.72
C ARG A 46 -11.66 -17.95 -2.83
N THR A 47 -12.41 -17.56 -1.80
CA THR A 47 -11.86 -16.70 -0.75
C THR A 47 -10.56 -17.36 -0.26
N PRO A 48 -9.36 -16.78 -0.52
CA PRO A 48 -8.25 -17.12 0.34
C PRO A 48 -8.76 -16.82 1.75
N LYS A 49 -8.49 -17.70 2.70
CA LYS A 49 -8.81 -17.51 4.12
C LYS A 49 -7.98 -16.31 4.60
N ARG A 50 -8.37 -15.10 4.18
CA ARG A 50 -7.72 -13.85 4.56
C ARG A 50 -7.94 -13.76 6.07
N ALA A 51 -6.85 -13.59 6.80
CA ALA A 51 -6.96 -13.24 8.21
C ALA A 51 -7.89 -12.03 8.31
N SER A 52 -8.79 -12.04 9.30
CA SER A 52 -9.59 -10.86 9.57
C SER A 52 -8.65 -9.66 9.72
N PRO A 53 -8.95 -8.50 9.12
CA PRO A 53 -8.16 -7.31 9.36
C PRO A 53 -8.07 -7.06 10.87
N MET A 54 -6.90 -6.59 11.31
CA MET A 54 -6.66 -6.25 12.72
C MET A 54 -7.70 -5.21 13.16
N SER A 55 -8.38 -5.45 14.28
CA SER A 55 -9.30 -4.47 14.84
C SER A 55 -8.53 -3.47 15.71
N LEU A 56 -9.09 -2.27 15.88
CA LEU A 56 -8.52 -1.25 16.78
C LEU A 56 -8.31 -1.82 18.19
N VAL A 57 -9.27 -2.59 18.70
CA VAL A 57 -9.19 -3.24 20.02
C VAL A 57 -7.98 -4.16 20.13
N ILE A 58 -7.74 -5.00 19.11
CA ILE A 58 -6.59 -5.91 19.10
C ILE A 58 -5.28 -5.13 19.02
N LEU A 59 -5.22 -4.08 18.20
CA LEU A 59 -4.04 -3.22 18.10
C LEU A 59 -3.73 -2.55 19.45
N THR A 60 -4.74 -2.00 20.11
CA THR A 60 -4.60 -1.37 21.44
C THR A 60 -4.07 -2.37 22.47
N MET A 61 -4.64 -3.58 22.53
CA MET A 61 -4.17 -4.63 23.45
C MET A 61 -2.72 -5.01 23.17
N MET A 62 -2.36 -5.14 21.89
CA MET A 62 -1.01 -5.50 21.46
C MET A 62 0.02 -4.42 21.82
N ILE A 63 -0.28 -3.15 21.56
CA ILE A 63 0.62 -2.04 21.91
C ILE A 63 0.75 -1.92 23.43
N ALA A 64 -0.35 -2.00 24.18
CA ALA A 64 -0.31 -1.96 25.64
C ALA A 64 0.55 -3.09 26.25
N PHE A 65 0.48 -4.30 25.67
CA PHE A 65 1.34 -5.41 26.07
C PHE A 65 2.83 -5.09 25.82
N LEU A 66 3.16 -4.60 24.62
CA LEU A 66 4.54 -4.26 24.26
C LEU A 66 5.14 -3.12 25.10
N GLU A 67 4.31 -2.21 25.60
CA GLU A 67 4.74 -1.12 26.46
C GLU A 67 4.92 -1.52 27.92
N SER A 68 4.16 -2.51 28.40
CA SER A 68 4.17 -2.97 29.79
C SER A 68 5.19 -4.07 30.07
N ASP A 69 5.54 -4.89 29.07
CA ASP A 69 6.46 -6.00 29.25
C ASP A 69 7.93 -5.53 29.31
N SER A 70 8.57 -5.77 30.45
CA SER A 70 9.98 -5.43 30.71
C SER A 70 10.98 -6.48 30.21
N ILE A 71 10.50 -7.68 29.86
CA ILE A 71 11.31 -8.80 29.37
C ILE A 71 11.62 -8.63 27.89
N LEU A 72 10.71 -8.01 27.14
CA LEU A 72 10.89 -7.77 25.71
C LEU A 72 11.98 -6.74 25.43
N MET A 73 12.74 -6.97 24.36
CA MET A 73 13.76 -6.04 23.92
C MET A 73 13.12 -4.70 23.54
N ARG A 74 13.45 -3.66 24.30
CA ARG A 74 12.94 -2.30 24.09
C ARG A 74 13.02 -1.78 22.64
N PRO A 75 14.12 -1.95 21.86
CA PRO A 75 14.14 -1.52 20.46
C PRO A 75 13.07 -2.21 19.62
N MET A 76 12.86 -3.51 19.83
CA MET A 76 11.85 -4.29 19.11
C MET A 76 10.44 -3.84 19.47
N CYS A 77 10.16 -3.56 20.75
CA CYS A 77 8.85 -3.04 21.16
C CYS A 77 8.54 -1.69 20.50
N VAL A 78 9.49 -0.75 20.54
CA VAL A 78 9.29 0.59 19.97
C VAL A 78 9.12 0.52 18.45
N TRP A 79 9.95 -0.29 17.78
CA TRP A 79 9.85 -0.51 16.34
C TRP A 79 8.52 -1.16 15.95
N PHE A 80 8.14 -2.24 16.63
CA PHE A 80 6.95 -3.00 16.27
C PHE A 80 5.66 -2.22 16.53
N SER A 81 5.59 -1.45 17.63
CA SER A 81 4.47 -0.53 17.87
C SER A 81 4.34 0.51 16.75
N ALA A 82 5.47 1.08 16.31
CA ALA A 82 5.48 2.05 15.21
C ALA A 82 5.01 1.45 13.88
N VAL A 83 5.52 0.27 13.51
CA VAL A 83 5.12 -0.43 12.29
C VAL A 83 3.64 -0.83 12.34
N SER A 84 3.17 -1.36 13.48
CA SER A 84 1.78 -1.82 13.63
C SER A 84 0.78 -0.68 13.55
N ALA A 85 1.03 0.42 14.28
CA ALA A 85 0.20 1.62 14.23
C ALA A 85 0.21 2.23 12.83
N HIS A 86 1.37 2.26 12.16
CA HIS A 86 1.47 2.77 10.80
C HIS A 86 0.72 1.89 9.78
N CYS A 87 0.83 0.56 9.85
CA CYS A 87 0.06 -0.36 9.01
C CYS A 87 -1.45 -0.11 9.18
N PHE A 88 -1.91 0.06 10.42
CA PHE A 88 -3.32 0.29 10.70
C PHE A 88 -3.78 1.65 10.16
N TYR A 89 -3.07 2.73 10.48
CA TYR A 89 -3.40 4.10 10.05
C TYR A 89 -3.43 4.21 8.52
N SER A 90 -2.42 3.65 7.88
CA SER A 90 -2.24 3.75 6.44
C SER A 90 -3.14 2.76 5.67
N MET A 91 -3.70 1.76 6.36
CA MET A 91 -4.44 0.63 5.79
C MET A 91 -3.61 -0.23 4.83
N TYR A 92 -2.28 -0.18 4.94
CA TYR A 92 -1.37 -1.01 4.14
C TYR A 92 -0.95 -2.27 4.89
N GLY A 93 -0.61 -3.30 4.13
CA GLY A 93 -0.04 -4.51 4.68
C GLY A 93 1.37 -4.24 5.23
N ILE A 94 1.78 -5.10 6.16
CA ILE A 94 3.10 -5.01 6.79
C ILE A 94 4.22 -5.12 5.75
N ASN A 95 4.02 -5.91 4.69
CA ASN A 95 5.03 -6.09 3.64
C ASN A 95 5.29 -4.78 2.88
N GLU A 96 4.25 -3.98 2.65
CA GLU A 96 4.36 -2.68 2.00
C GLU A 96 5.09 -1.68 2.91
N VAL A 97 4.74 -1.66 4.20
CA VAL A 97 5.37 -0.77 5.19
C VAL A 97 6.84 -1.11 5.42
N LEU A 98 7.19 -2.41 5.48
CA LEU A 98 8.57 -2.86 5.69
C LEU A 98 9.50 -2.57 4.50
N LEU A 99 8.95 -2.32 3.31
CA LEU A 99 9.73 -1.95 2.13
C LEU A 99 10.00 -0.44 2.04
N MET A 100 9.37 0.37 2.90
CA MET A 100 9.61 1.81 2.94
C MET A 100 11.05 2.12 3.36
N LYS A 101 11.68 3.07 2.67
CA LYS A 101 12.99 3.59 3.07
C LYS A 101 12.80 4.77 4.02
N ILE A 102 13.83 5.10 4.78
CA ILE A 102 13.78 6.27 5.67
C ILE A 102 13.47 7.56 4.91
N GLY A 103 14.01 7.71 3.68
CA GLY A 103 13.73 8.88 2.83
C GLY A 103 12.31 8.95 2.28
N ASP A 104 11.52 7.88 2.41
CA ASP A 104 10.11 7.89 2.06
C ASP A 104 9.25 8.47 3.19
N ILE A 105 9.81 8.75 4.37
CA ILE A 105 9.07 9.22 5.55
C ILE A 105 9.61 10.57 5.98
N GLN A 106 8.72 11.56 6.12
CA GLN A 106 9.05 12.89 6.63
C GLN A 106 8.20 13.20 7.85
N LEU A 107 8.82 13.64 8.94
CA LEU A 107 8.17 13.92 10.21
C LEU A 107 8.40 15.40 10.60
N GLY A 108 7.56 15.93 11.49
CA GLY A 108 7.69 17.30 11.98
C GLY A 108 7.28 18.40 10.99
N LEU A 109 6.46 18.08 9.98
CA LEU A 109 5.92 19.06 9.04
C LEU A 109 4.86 19.93 9.73
N GLN A 110 4.75 21.18 9.28
CA GLN A 110 3.85 22.17 9.85
C GLN A 110 3.10 22.91 8.73
N LEU A 111 1.79 23.10 8.93
CA LEU A 111 0.94 23.86 8.03
C LEU A 111 0.09 24.85 8.83
N LYS A 112 0.02 26.10 8.38
CA LYS A 112 -0.89 27.09 8.96
C LYS A 112 -2.31 26.84 8.46
N SER A 113 -3.25 26.66 9.38
CA SER A 113 -4.67 26.58 9.05
C SER A 113 -5.15 27.92 8.48
N HIS A 114 -5.70 27.89 7.26
CA HIS A 114 -6.35 29.05 6.64
C HIS A 114 -7.57 29.56 7.42
N LYS A 115 -8.22 28.70 8.23
CA LYS A 115 -9.48 29.03 8.92
C LYS A 115 -9.31 29.46 10.37
N THR A 116 -8.28 28.95 11.05
CA THR A 116 -8.20 29.04 12.51
C THR A 116 -6.90 29.65 13.02
N ALA A 117 -5.98 30.03 12.12
CA ALA A 117 -4.62 30.47 12.45
C ALA A 117 -3.82 29.48 13.35
N THR A 118 -4.35 28.28 13.56
CA THR A 118 -3.69 27.20 14.30
C THR A 118 -2.66 26.53 13.42
N GLU A 119 -1.53 26.19 14.02
CA GLU A 119 -0.46 25.44 13.37
C GLU A 119 -0.75 23.94 13.49
N ILE A 120 -0.93 23.28 12.34
CA ILE A 120 -1.21 21.85 12.25
C ILE A 120 0.13 21.14 12.03
N ARG A 121 0.50 20.29 12.98
CA ARG A 121 1.65 19.38 12.88
C ARG A 121 1.23 18.08 12.22
N PHE A 122 2.04 17.60 11.30
CA PHE A 122 1.81 16.35 10.58
C PHE A 122 3.13 15.75 10.09
N GLY A 123 3.10 14.49 9.70
CA GLY A 123 4.15 13.86 8.90
C GLY A 123 3.62 13.49 7.52
N CYS A 124 4.47 12.97 6.65
CA CYS A 124 4.05 12.31 5.43
C CYS A 124 4.87 11.06 5.17
N PHE A 125 4.31 10.16 4.37
CA PHE A 125 5.01 9.00 3.84
C PHE A 125 4.70 8.81 2.36
N VAL A 126 5.65 8.25 1.63
CA VAL A 126 5.56 7.99 0.20
C VAL A 126 5.49 6.50 -0.04
N ILE A 127 4.48 6.07 -0.78
CA ILE A 127 4.38 4.70 -1.27
C ILE A 127 4.70 4.70 -2.75
N ARG A 128 5.60 3.80 -3.13
CA ARG A 128 6.04 3.55 -4.51
C ARG A 128 5.51 2.21 -4.99
N ASP A 129 5.46 2.02 -6.31
CA ASP A 129 5.25 0.74 -6.97
C ASP A 129 3.96 0.01 -6.53
N TYR A 130 2.86 0.75 -6.34
CA TYR A 130 1.61 0.14 -5.92
C TYR A 130 1.02 -0.75 -7.03
N LYS A 131 0.70 -2.00 -6.68
CA LYS A 131 0.30 -3.07 -7.64
C LYS A 131 -0.92 -2.76 -8.52
N THR A 132 -1.72 -1.75 -8.17
CA THR A 132 -2.89 -1.34 -8.97
C THR A 132 -2.72 -0.01 -9.68
N ASP A 133 -1.57 0.65 -9.55
CA ASP A 133 -1.30 1.84 -10.35
C ASP A 133 -0.89 1.42 -11.77
N HIS A 134 -1.39 2.16 -12.77
CA HIS A 134 -1.10 1.87 -14.18
C HIS A 134 0.34 2.23 -14.54
N ASP A 135 0.95 3.10 -13.75
CA ASP A 135 2.36 3.46 -13.84
C ASP A 135 3.11 2.88 -12.63
N PRO A 136 4.01 1.90 -12.83
CA PRO A 136 4.81 1.34 -11.75
C PRO A 136 5.78 2.35 -11.14
N LEU A 137 6.02 3.51 -11.77
CA LEU A 137 6.84 4.60 -11.23
C LEU A 137 6.01 5.65 -10.45
N ALA A 138 4.67 5.53 -10.44
CA ALA A 138 3.83 6.46 -9.73
C ALA A 138 4.01 6.31 -8.21
N SER A 139 4.49 7.38 -7.59
CA SER A 139 4.56 7.50 -6.14
C SER A 139 3.37 8.30 -5.61
N ARG A 140 2.77 7.85 -4.50
CA ARG A 140 1.72 8.58 -3.80
C ARG A 140 2.21 9.02 -2.44
N THR A 141 1.99 10.30 -2.12
CA THR A 141 2.33 10.87 -0.81
C THR A 141 1.07 10.95 0.04
N TYR A 142 1.16 10.45 1.27
CA TYR A 142 0.08 10.41 2.24
C TYR A 142 0.48 11.15 3.51
N SER A 143 -0.47 11.81 4.15
CA SER A 143 -0.25 12.56 5.39
C SER A 143 -0.50 11.71 6.64
N LEU A 144 0.36 11.84 7.64
CA LEU A 144 0.23 11.31 8.99
C LEU A 144 -0.23 12.42 9.91
N HIS A 145 -1.42 12.30 10.47
CA HIS A 145 -1.98 13.28 11.39
C HIS A 145 -1.97 12.77 12.82
N HIS A 146 -1.99 13.70 13.78
CA HIS A 146 -2.29 13.35 15.16
C HIS A 146 -3.73 12.86 15.28
N MET A 147 -3.90 11.75 15.99
CA MET A 147 -5.19 11.16 16.29
C MET A 147 -5.65 11.60 17.68
N PRO A 148 -6.96 11.63 17.94
CA PRO A 148 -7.48 11.93 19.27
C PRO A 148 -7.10 10.82 20.28
N ASN A 149 -7.06 11.14 21.57
CA ASN A 149 -6.56 10.24 22.62
C ASN A 149 -7.35 8.93 22.73
N GLU A 150 -8.64 8.94 22.37
CA GLU A 150 -9.50 7.74 22.35
C GLU A 150 -8.97 6.68 21.37
N GLU A 151 -8.22 7.10 20.35
CA GLU A 151 -7.66 6.27 19.30
C GLU A 151 -6.11 6.29 19.31
N TRP A 152 -5.50 6.49 20.48
CA TRP A 152 -4.04 6.61 20.63
C TRP A 152 -3.24 5.45 20.00
N ALA A 153 -3.80 4.23 19.96
CA ALA A 153 -3.14 3.06 19.38
C ALA A 153 -2.90 3.20 17.86
N VAL A 154 -3.64 4.08 17.18
CA VAL A 154 -3.45 4.40 15.76
C VAL A 154 -2.76 5.74 15.55
N GLU A 155 -2.20 6.35 16.60
CA GLU A 155 -1.40 7.57 16.51
C GLU A 155 -0.01 7.27 15.91
N ALA A 156 -0.02 6.85 14.64
CA ALA A 156 1.15 6.41 13.90
C ALA A 156 2.25 7.48 13.86
N LEU A 157 1.88 8.77 13.80
CA LEU A 157 2.83 9.86 13.82
C LEU A 157 3.70 9.84 15.09
N ALA A 158 3.07 9.75 16.27
CA ALA A 158 3.78 9.75 17.55
C ALA A 158 4.66 8.50 17.72
N PHE A 159 4.16 7.33 17.34
CA PHE A 159 4.97 6.10 17.41
C PHE A 159 6.16 6.14 16.46
N MET A 160 5.98 6.67 15.25
CA MET A 160 7.07 6.81 14.27
C MET A 160 8.12 7.82 14.75
N GLU A 161 7.71 8.97 15.29
CA GLU A 161 8.63 9.94 15.91
C GLU A 161 9.42 9.33 17.07
N ARG A 162 8.75 8.55 17.92
CA ARG A 162 9.39 7.83 19.03
C ARG A 162 10.40 6.81 18.52
N TRP A 163 10.05 6.04 17.50
CA TRP A 163 10.97 5.06 16.89
C TRP A 163 12.19 5.75 16.27
N PHE A 164 12.00 6.81 15.48
CA PHE A 164 13.09 7.53 14.84
C PHE A 164 14.01 8.19 15.87
N THR A 165 13.44 8.75 16.94
CA THR A 165 14.20 9.30 18.06
C THR A 165 15.00 8.21 18.76
N TYR A 166 14.40 7.04 19.01
CA TYR A 166 15.08 5.90 19.63
C TYR A 166 16.22 5.38 18.75
N ALA A 167 15.97 5.16 17.46
CA ALA A 167 16.97 4.68 16.50
C ALA A 167 18.18 5.63 16.42
N ARG A 168 17.92 6.94 16.37
CA ARG A 168 18.97 7.96 16.33
C ARG A 168 19.80 8.01 17.63
N THR A 169 19.14 7.94 18.78
CA THR A 169 19.79 8.18 20.08
C THR A 169 20.41 6.93 20.70
N LYS A 170 19.85 5.74 20.43
CA LYS A 170 20.24 4.48 21.07
C LYS A 170 20.90 3.48 20.13
N LEU A 171 20.58 3.54 18.82
CA LEU A 171 21.14 2.61 17.84
C LEU A 171 22.15 3.28 16.91
N HIS A 172 22.33 4.60 17.01
CA HIS A 172 23.21 5.40 16.14
C HIS A 172 22.94 5.20 14.63
N HIS A 173 21.70 4.82 14.29
CA HIS A 173 21.27 4.65 12.91
C HIS A 173 20.52 5.89 12.41
N MET A 174 20.86 6.30 11.19
CA MET A 174 20.12 7.22 10.33
C MET A 174 19.88 6.53 8.99
#